data_AF-M1DKB7-F1
#
_entry.id   AF-M1DKB7-F1
#
_cell.length_a   1.000
_cell.length_b   1.000
_cell.length_c   1.000
_cell.angle_alpha   90.00
_cell.angle_beta   90.00
_cell.angle_gamma   90.00
#
_symmetry.space_group_name_H-M   'P 1'
#
loop_
_entity.id
_entity.type
_entity.pdbx_description
1 polymer ?
#
loop_
_entity_poly.entity_id
_entity_poly.type
_entity_poly.pdbx_seq_one_letter_code
_entity_poly.pdbx_strand_id
1 'polypeptide(L)'
;MKKVILDKRLEALFKQANELYILCNIEIGLVIFAPGENNVFVWPSLAQANNRVKNYLASIKIAKLQKVATRVDELEKVVDAQKKHIYEIEQMVEQKEMEKLFNDLVETRIEVNELDITETKSLLKLFAIKRTQLDESKKQLSENVENEIDPNENKDGEENVGQS
;
A
#
# COMPACT_ATOMS: atom_id res chain seq x y z
N MET A 1 -53.06 13.43 -37.02
CA MET A 1 -53.05 12.19 -36.21
C MET A 1 -51.75 12.00 -35.42
N LYS A 2 -50.56 12.07 -36.03
CA LYS A 2 -49.27 11.88 -35.33
C LYS A 2 -49.02 12.87 -34.17
N LYS A 3 -49.35 14.16 -34.34
CA LYS A 3 -49.19 15.19 -33.31
C LYS A 3 -50.01 14.92 -32.04
N VAL A 4 -51.30 14.64 -32.20
CA VAL A 4 -52.22 14.31 -31.08
C VAL A 4 -51.74 13.09 -30.28
N ILE A 5 -51.14 12.10 -30.94
CA ILE A 5 -50.57 10.93 -30.26
C ILE A 5 -49.30 11.32 -29.48
N LEU A 6 -48.44 12.15 -30.07
CA LEU A 6 -47.24 12.67 -29.42
C LEU A 6 -47.60 13.45 -28.14
N ASP A 7 -48.56 14.37 -28.24
CA ASP A 7 -49.01 15.21 -27.12
C ASP A 7 -49.54 14.35 -25.96
N LYS A 8 -50.39 13.35 -26.25
CA LYS A 8 -50.91 12.42 -25.22
C LYS A 8 -49.80 11.61 -24.54
N ARG A 9 -48.82 11.15 -25.32
CA ARG A 9 -47.68 10.38 -24.76
C ARG A 9 -46.76 11.27 -23.94
N LEU A 10 -46.58 12.51 -24.36
CA LEU A 10 -45.77 13.50 -23.65
C LEU A 10 -46.38 13.87 -22.31
N GLU A 11 -47.70 14.04 -22.25
CA GLU A 11 -48.45 14.27 -21.01
C GLU A 11 -48.31 13.09 -20.05
N ALA A 12 -48.45 11.86 -20.54
CA ALA A 12 -48.26 10.66 -19.73
C ALA A 12 -46.82 10.53 -19.19
N LEU A 13 -45.81 10.80 -20.03
CA LEU A 13 -44.41 10.79 -19.63
C LEU A 13 -44.11 11.85 -18.56
N PHE A 14 -44.66 13.06 -18.72
CA PHE A 14 -44.53 14.11 -17.71
C PHE A 14 -45.13 13.66 -16.38
N LYS A 15 -46.33 13.07 -16.38
CA LYS A 15 -46.96 12.58 -15.15
C LYS A 15 -46.06 11.56 -14.44
N GLN A 16 -45.52 10.59 -15.16
CA GLN A 16 -44.61 9.58 -14.60
C GLN A 16 -43.30 10.20 -14.08
N ALA A 17 -42.71 11.14 -14.82
CA ALA A 17 -41.52 11.86 -14.39
C ALA A 17 -41.78 12.68 -13.11
N ASN A 18 -42.94 13.33 -13.01
CA ASN A 18 -43.31 14.10 -11.83
C ASN A 18 -43.58 13.20 -10.62
N GLU A 19 -44.24 12.06 -10.82
CA GLU A 19 -44.42 11.05 -9.77
C GLU A 19 -43.07 10.54 -9.25
N LEU A 20 -42.13 10.20 -10.13
CA LEU A 20 -40.77 9.79 -9.72
C LEU A 20 -40.02 10.91 -8.98
N TYR A 21 -40.12 12.15 -9.46
CA TYR A 21 -39.53 13.32 -8.80
C TYR A 21 -40.04 13.46 -7.36
N ILE A 22 -41.36 13.35 -7.16
CA ILE A 22 -42.00 13.51 -5.84
C ILE A 22 -41.72 12.30 -4.93
N LEU A 23 -41.96 11.07 -5.43
CA LEU A 23 -41.93 9.85 -4.62
C LEU A 23 -40.50 9.43 -4.25
N CYS A 24 -39.54 9.64 -5.14
CA CYS A 24 -38.15 9.23 -4.93
C CYS A 24 -37.21 10.38 -4.59
N ASN A 25 -37.70 11.63 -4.61
CA ASN A 25 -36.90 12.85 -4.38
C ASN A 25 -35.66 12.91 -5.29
N ILE A 26 -35.83 12.60 -6.58
CA ILE A 26 -34.76 12.62 -7.59
C ILE A 26 -34.96 13.75 -8.58
N GLU A 27 -33.89 14.39 -9.04
CA GLU A 27 -33.98 15.42 -10.08
C GLU A 27 -34.15 14.81 -11.48
N ILE A 28 -35.19 15.23 -12.22
CA ILE A 28 -35.48 14.71 -13.56
C ILE A 28 -35.62 15.85 -14.58
N GLY A 29 -34.78 15.91 -15.60
CA GLY A 29 -34.94 16.84 -16.72
C GLY A 29 -35.42 16.12 -17.97
N LEU A 30 -36.43 16.66 -18.66
CA LEU A 30 -36.85 16.17 -19.97
C LEU A 30 -36.58 17.22 -21.04
N VAL A 31 -35.91 16.82 -22.13
CA VAL A 31 -35.65 17.63 -23.32
C VAL A 31 -36.02 16.79 -24.53
N ILE A 32 -37.03 17.22 -25.30
CA ILE A 32 -37.62 16.44 -26.38
C ILE A 32 -37.66 17.28 -27.66
N PHE A 33 -37.13 16.70 -28.74
CA PHE A 33 -37.12 17.28 -30.07
C PHE A 33 -38.12 16.54 -30.96
N ALA A 34 -39.17 17.22 -31.39
CA ALA A 34 -40.18 16.64 -32.28
C ALA A 34 -39.78 16.85 -33.76
N PRO A 35 -39.90 15.83 -34.63
CA PRO A 35 -39.56 15.97 -36.05
C PRO A 35 -40.45 17.01 -36.73
N GLY A 36 -39.84 17.99 -37.42
CA GLY A 36 -40.54 19.02 -38.19
C GLY A 36 -41.10 20.19 -37.36
N GLU A 37 -40.86 20.21 -36.05
CA GLU A 37 -41.13 21.38 -35.20
C GLU A 37 -39.81 22.04 -34.77
N ASN A 38 -39.74 23.37 -34.87
CA ASN A 38 -38.57 24.13 -34.39
C ASN A 38 -38.58 24.35 -32.87
N ASN A 39 -39.67 23.96 -32.20
CA ASN A 39 -39.83 24.16 -30.76
C ASN A 39 -39.39 22.90 -30.02
N VAL A 40 -38.52 23.09 -29.03
CA VAL A 40 -38.08 22.03 -28.12
C VAL A 40 -39.04 21.99 -26.94
N PHE A 41 -39.54 20.81 -26.61
CA PHE A 41 -40.25 20.63 -25.35
C PHE A 41 -39.26 20.44 -24.22
N VAL A 42 -39.40 21.22 -23.15
CA VAL A 42 -38.50 21.16 -22.00
C VAL A 42 -39.29 21.21 -20.71
N TRP A 43 -38.97 20.29 -19.79
CA TRP A 43 -39.58 20.21 -18.46
C TRP A 43 -38.49 20.04 -17.38
N PRO A 44 -38.60 20.70 -16.21
CA PRO A 44 -39.73 21.54 -15.75
C PRO A 44 -39.75 22.95 -16.30
N SER A 45 -38.57 23.51 -16.55
CA SER A 45 -38.39 24.73 -17.34
C SER A 45 -37.07 24.63 -18.10
N LEU A 46 -36.90 25.45 -19.13
CA LEU A 46 -35.66 25.47 -19.91
C LEU A 46 -34.43 25.63 -19.02
N ALA A 47 -34.48 26.58 -18.06
CA ALA A 47 -33.38 26.84 -17.14
C ALA A 47 -33.12 25.64 -16.21
N GLN A 48 -34.16 25.05 -15.63
CA GLN A 48 -34.01 23.94 -14.69
C GLN A 48 -33.53 22.66 -15.38
N ALA A 49 -34.09 22.31 -16.54
CA ALA A 49 -33.66 21.15 -17.29
C ALA A 49 -32.21 21.30 -17.78
N ASN A 50 -31.83 22.49 -18.27
CA ASN A 50 -30.45 22.76 -18.64
C ASN A 50 -29.49 22.67 -17.44
N ASN A 51 -29.90 23.15 -16.27
CA ASN A 51 -29.11 23.02 -15.04
C ASN A 51 -28.91 21.54 -14.68
N ARG A 52 -29.98 20.74 -14.69
CA ARG A 52 -29.93 19.29 -14.43
C ARG A 52 -28.98 18.56 -15.39
N VAL A 53 -29.04 18.87 -16.68
CA VAL A 53 -28.11 18.31 -17.69
C VAL A 53 -26.66 18.73 -17.41
N LYS A 54 -26.42 20.01 -17.11
CA LYS A 54 -25.08 20.49 -16.76
C LYS A 54 -24.52 19.79 -15.53
N ASN A 55 -25.32 19.64 -14.48
CA ASN A 55 -24.92 18.96 -13.25
C ASN A 55 -24.62 17.48 -13.50
N TYR A 56 -25.42 16.79 -14.30
CA TYR A 56 -25.16 15.41 -14.70
C TYR A 56 -23.84 15.27 -15.47
N LEU A 57 -23.59 16.16 -16.44
CA LEU A 57 -22.32 16.14 -17.17
C LEU A 57 -21.12 16.47 -16.29
N ALA A 58 -21.29 17.37 -15.32
CA ALA A 58 -20.26 17.68 -14.32
C ALA A 58 -19.99 16.47 -13.41
N SER A 59 -21.04 15.78 -12.94
CA SER A 59 -20.88 14.59 -12.09
C SER A 59 -20.16 13.46 -12.81
N ILE A 60 -20.42 13.24 -14.11
CA ILE A 60 -19.65 12.28 -14.91
C ILE A 60 -18.16 12.65 -14.94
N LYS A 61 -17.83 13.94 -15.14
CA LYS A 61 -16.44 14.39 -15.16
C LYS A 61 -15.77 14.16 -13.81
N ILE A 62 -16.45 14.51 -12.71
CA ILE A 62 -15.96 14.32 -11.35
C ILE A 62 -15.73 12.81 -11.08
N ALA A 63 -16.68 11.95 -11.41
CA ALA A 63 -16.56 10.51 -11.23
C ALA A 63 -15.39 9.92 -12.03
N LYS A 64 -15.15 10.40 -13.25
CA LYS A 64 -13.98 10.01 -14.06
C LYS A 64 -12.68 10.46 -13.39
N LEU A 65 -12.62 11.69 -12.88
CA LEU A 65 -11.44 12.20 -12.17
C LEU A 65 -11.16 11.42 -10.90
N GLN A 66 -12.18 11.12 -10.09
CA GLN A 66 -12.05 10.29 -8.90
C GLN A 66 -11.52 8.90 -9.23
N LYS A 67 -12.07 8.25 -10.28
CA LYS A 67 -11.59 6.95 -10.74
C LYS A 67 -10.12 6.98 -11.18
N VAL A 68 -9.67 8.07 -11.80
CA VAL A 68 -8.25 8.25 -12.17
C VAL A 68 -7.41 8.46 -10.92
N ALA A 69 -7.83 9.32 -9.99
CA ALA A 69 -7.12 9.57 -8.74
C ALA A 69 -6.92 8.29 -7.94
N THR A 70 -7.97 7.48 -7.74
CA THR A 70 -7.86 6.19 -7.04
C THR A 70 -6.85 5.25 -7.71
N ARG A 71 -6.82 5.19 -9.04
CA ARG A 71 -5.83 4.37 -9.76
C ARG A 71 -4.41 4.89 -9.60
N VAL A 72 -4.21 6.21 -9.53
CA VAL A 72 -2.90 6.81 -9.29
C VAL A 72 -2.42 6.45 -7.88
N ASP A 73 -3.28 6.59 -6.87
CA ASP A 73 -2.95 6.23 -5.48
C ASP A 73 -2.60 4.75 -5.33
N GLU A 74 -3.30 3.86 -6.04
CA GLU A 74 -3.01 2.43 -6.10
C GLU A 74 -1.64 2.16 -6.74
N LEU A 75 -1.33 2.82 -7.86
CA LEU A 75 -0.04 2.68 -8.54
C LEU A 75 1.12 3.21 -7.70
N GLU A 76 0.94 4.32 -6.98
CA GLU A 76 1.96 4.88 -6.09
C GLU A 76 2.36 3.89 -4.99
N LYS A 77 1.37 3.22 -4.37
CA LYS A 77 1.64 2.16 -3.39
C LYS A 77 2.44 1.00 -3.97
N VAL A 78 2.15 0.58 -5.20
CA VAL A 78 2.91 -0.48 -5.89
C VAL A 78 4.34 -0.03 -6.14
N VAL A 79 4.53 1.19 -6.63
CA VAL A 79 5.85 1.77 -6.88
C VAL A 79 6.66 1.83 -5.58
N ASP A 80 6.08 2.29 -4.48
CA ASP A 80 6.79 2.39 -3.20
C ASP A 80 7.14 1.03 -2.61
N ALA A 81 6.26 0.03 -2.74
CA ALA A 81 6.57 -1.34 -2.37
C ALA A 81 7.75 -1.91 -3.19
N GLN A 82 7.78 -1.64 -4.49
CA GLN A 82 8.87 -2.06 -5.37
C GLN A 82 10.19 -1.34 -5.03
N LYS A 83 10.16 -0.03 -4.75
CA LYS A 83 11.35 0.71 -4.29
C LYS A 83 11.93 0.10 -3.02
N LYS A 84 11.08 -0.23 -2.04
CA LYS A 84 11.52 -0.88 -0.80
C LYS A 84 12.18 -2.22 -1.07
N HIS A 85 11.58 -3.05 -1.92
CA HIS A 85 12.14 -4.35 -2.28
C HIS A 85 13.48 -4.24 -3.03
N ILE A 86 13.62 -3.25 -3.93
CA ILE A 86 14.90 -2.96 -4.60
C ILE A 86 15.95 -2.58 -3.57
N TYR A 87 15.63 -1.68 -2.65
CA TYR A 87 16.55 -1.28 -1.58
C TYR A 87 17.01 -2.46 -0.72
N GLU A 88 16.11 -3.37 -0.36
CA GLU A 88 16.46 -4.59 0.38
C GLU A 88 17.40 -5.50 -0.42
N ILE A 89 17.16 -5.67 -1.71
CA ILE A 89 18.04 -6.42 -2.60
C ILE A 89 19.42 -5.76 -2.70
N GLU A 90 19.48 -4.44 -2.90
CA GLU A 90 20.74 -3.69 -2.98
C GLU A 90 21.58 -3.88 -1.72
N GLN A 91 20.95 -3.80 -0.53
CA GLN A 91 21.64 -4.08 0.74
C GLN A 91 22.16 -5.52 0.83
N MET A 92 21.38 -6.50 0.37
CA MET A 92 21.81 -7.90 0.34
C MET A 92 22.96 -8.13 -0.64
N VAL A 93 22.94 -7.47 -1.80
CA VAL A 93 24.02 -7.54 -2.79
C VAL A 93 25.29 -6.94 -2.22
N GLU A 94 25.23 -5.73 -1.65
CA GLU A 94 26.39 -5.10 -0.99
C GLU A 94 26.97 -6.00 0.10
N GLN A 95 26.11 -6.61 0.94
CA GLN A 95 26.58 -7.53 1.98
C GLN A 95 27.28 -8.76 1.39
N LYS A 96 26.70 -9.39 0.36
CA LYS A 96 27.29 -10.58 -0.27
C LYS A 96 28.60 -10.26 -0.99
N GLU A 97 28.71 -9.10 -1.61
CA GLU A 97 29.96 -8.65 -2.23
C GLU A 97 31.06 -8.44 -1.19
N MET A 98 30.72 -7.80 -0.06
CA MET A 98 31.64 -7.66 1.07
C MET A 98 32.10 -9.01 1.62
N GLU A 99 31.18 -9.95 1.84
CA GLU A 99 31.49 -11.29 2.35
C GLU A 99 32.34 -12.08 1.37
N LYS A 100 32.04 -12.02 0.07
CA LYS A 100 32.84 -12.66 -0.97
C LYS A 100 34.26 -12.12 -0.98
N LEU A 101 34.42 -10.79 -0.96
CA LEU A 101 35.74 -10.15 -1.00
C LEU A 101 36.57 -10.47 0.24
N PHE A 102 35.94 -10.59 1.41
CA PHE A 102 36.59 -11.10 2.61
C PHE A 102 37.04 -12.56 2.47
N ASN A 103 36.20 -13.44 1.92
CA ASN A 103 36.56 -14.84 1.71
C ASN A 103 37.71 -14.98 0.70
N ASP A 104 37.70 -14.21 -0.38
CA ASP A 104 38.77 -14.22 -1.38
C ASP A 104 40.13 -13.78 -0.76
N LEU A 105 40.14 -12.85 0.20
CA LEU A 105 41.33 -12.49 0.99
C LEU A 105 41.79 -13.63 1.92
N VAL A 106 40.86 -14.25 2.65
CA VAL A 106 41.17 -15.36 3.58
C VAL A 106 41.72 -16.57 2.83
N GLU A 107 41.18 -16.86 1.65
CA GLU A 107 41.64 -17.91 0.76
C GLU A 107 42.88 -17.52 -0.06
N THR A 108 43.46 -16.34 0.18
CA THR A 108 44.66 -15.82 -0.51
C THR A 108 44.51 -15.73 -2.04
N ARG A 109 43.27 -15.59 -2.53
CA ARG A 109 42.98 -15.40 -3.97
C ARG A 109 43.24 -13.97 -4.42
N ILE A 110 43.18 -13.03 -3.48
CA ILE A 110 43.46 -11.60 -3.65
C ILE A 110 44.44 -11.18 -2.55
N GLU A 111 45.40 -10.34 -2.87
CA GLU A 111 46.32 -9.75 -1.89
C GLU A 111 45.79 -8.41 -1.35
N VAL A 112 46.18 -8.04 -0.12
CA VAL A 112 45.71 -6.79 0.53
C VAL A 112 46.11 -5.53 -0.25
N ASN A 113 47.24 -5.56 -0.95
CA ASN A 113 47.73 -4.47 -1.80
C ASN A 113 46.94 -4.30 -3.12
N GLU A 114 46.14 -5.30 -3.51
CA GLU A 114 45.31 -5.27 -4.72
C GLU A 114 43.94 -4.61 -4.48
N LEU A 115 43.57 -4.40 -3.21
CA LEU A 115 42.31 -3.77 -2.84
C LEU A 115 42.31 -2.28 -3.17
N ASP A 116 41.22 -1.82 -3.79
CA ASP A 116 40.99 -0.40 -3.95
C ASP A 116 40.45 0.27 -2.67
N ILE A 117 40.37 1.59 -2.67
CA ILE A 117 39.92 2.39 -1.52
C ILE A 117 38.45 2.07 -1.16
N THR A 118 37.61 1.80 -2.15
CA THR A 118 36.19 1.47 -1.97
C THR A 118 36.03 0.09 -1.37
N GLU A 119 36.74 -0.91 -1.89
CA GLU A 119 36.77 -2.29 -1.38
C GLU A 119 37.30 -2.33 0.06
N THR A 120 38.40 -1.62 0.31
CA THR A 120 38.96 -1.45 1.66
C THR A 120 37.93 -0.84 2.62
N LYS A 121 37.22 0.20 2.19
CA LYS A 121 36.16 0.83 2.99
C LYS A 121 34.99 -0.10 3.26
N SER A 122 34.60 -0.91 2.28
CA SER A 122 33.53 -1.91 2.41
C SER A 122 33.92 -3.00 3.40
N LEU A 123 35.14 -3.53 3.34
CA LEU A 123 35.65 -4.48 4.35
C LEU A 123 35.68 -3.89 5.76
N LEU A 124 36.11 -2.64 5.92
CA LEU A 124 36.09 -1.96 7.22
C LEU A 124 34.67 -1.91 7.81
N LYS A 125 33.66 -1.64 6.98
CA LYS A 125 32.25 -1.72 7.41
C LYS A 125 31.87 -3.15 7.82
N LEU A 126 32.23 -4.15 7.03
CA LEU A 126 31.95 -5.56 7.34
C LEU A 126 32.56 -5.96 8.70
N PHE A 127 33.81 -5.60 8.96
CA PHE A 127 34.46 -5.87 10.25
C PHE A 127 33.75 -5.19 11.41
N ALA A 128 33.31 -3.94 11.24
CA ALA A 128 32.53 -3.25 12.27
C ALA A 128 31.22 -3.99 12.57
N ILE A 129 30.48 -4.41 11.54
CA ILE A 129 29.23 -5.18 11.67
C ILE A 129 29.47 -6.50 12.40
N LYS A 130 30.45 -7.29 11.96
CA LYS A 130 30.76 -8.60 12.56
C LYS A 130 31.25 -8.47 14.00
N ARG A 131 32.00 -7.41 14.33
CA ARG A 131 32.40 -7.12 15.72
C ARG A 131 31.20 -6.86 16.62
N THR A 132 30.26 -6.03 16.18
CA THR A 132 29.02 -5.79 16.95
C THR A 132 28.19 -7.07 17.12
N GLN A 133 28.07 -7.91 16.09
CA GLN A 133 27.39 -9.21 16.18
C GLN A 133 28.07 -10.16 17.17
N LEU A 134 29.42 -10.17 17.20
CA LEU A 134 30.20 -10.96 18.15
C LEU A 134 29.99 -10.48 19.60
N ASP A 135 30.02 -9.16 19.83
CA ASP A 135 29.81 -8.57 21.15
C ASP A 135 28.41 -8.90 21.70
N GLU A 136 27.37 -8.82 20.85
CA GLU A 136 26.01 -9.20 21.19
C GLU A 136 25.89 -10.70 21.53
N SER A 137 26.50 -11.56 20.70
CA SER A 137 26.51 -13.01 20.92
C SER A 137 27.23 -13.39 22.21
N LYS A 138 28.31 -12.68 22.55
CA LYS A 138 29.05 -12.87 23.81
C LYS A 138 28.20 -12.53 25.03
N LYS A 139 27.43 -11.44 24.97
CA LYS A 139 26.53 -11.02 26.05
C LYS A 139 25.42 -12.05 26.30
N GLN A 140 24.79 -12.54 25.25
CA GLN A 140 23.74 -13.58 25.34
C GLN A 140 24.29 -14.88 25.94
N LEU A 141 25.53 -15.25 25.63
CA LEU A 141 26.17 -16.43 26.20
C LEU A 141 26.43 -16.28 27.71
N SER A 142 26.90 -15.12 28.18
CA SER A 142 27.12 -14.89 29.61
C SER A 142 25.81 -14.91 30.42
N GLU A 143 24.72 -14.38 29.87
CA GLU A 143 23.40 -14.39 30.53
C GLU A 143 22.83 -15.81 30.64
N ASN A 144 23.09 -16.68 29.66
CA ASN A 144 22.64 -18.08 29.72
C ASN A 144 23.44 -18.92 30.73
N VAL A 145 24.74 -18.69 30.86
CA VAL A 145 25.61 -19.40 31.82
C VAL A 145 25.27 -19.04 33.28
N GLU A 146 24.88 -17.79 33.56
CA GLU A 146 24.46 -17.37 34.90
C GLU A 146 23.12 -17.98 35.35
N ASN A 147 22.27 -18.39 34.41
CA ASN A 147 20.97 -19.00 34.71
C ASN A 147 21.01 -20.54 34.87
N GLU A 148 22.15 -21.20 34.57
CA GLU A 148 22.31 -22.66 34.70
C GLU A 148 23.11 -23.10 35.95
N ILE A 149 23.70 -22.18 36.72
CA ILE A 149 24.41 -22.52 37.97
C ILE A 149 23.42 -22.54 39.14
N ASP A 150 22.75 -23.67 39.35
CA ASP A 150 21.94 -23.97 40.55
C ASP A 150 22.88 -24.30 41.74
N PRO A 151 22.81 -23.58 42.88
CA PRO A 151 23.71 -23.79 44.01
C PRO A 151 23.23 -24.96 44.88
N ASN A 152 23.43 -26.20 44.43
CA ASN A 152 23.17 -27.34 45.31
C ASN A 152 24.04 -28.58 45.04
N GLU A 153 25.35 -28.43 45.21
CA GLU A 153 26.22 -29.56 45.60
C GLU A 153 27.11 -29.13 46.76
N ASN A 154 26.67 -29.46 47.99
CA ASN A 154 27.53 -29.84 49.12
C ASN A 154 26.68 -29.97 50.40
N LYS A 155 25.97 -31.10 50.57
CA LYS A 155 25.66 -31.69 51.89
C LYS A 155 25.40 -33.20 51.75
N ASP A 156 26.47 -33.98 51.79
CA ASP A 156 26.51 -35.37 52.24
C ASP A 156 27.72 -35.42 53.19
N GLY A 157 27.69 -35.92 54.42
CA GLY A 157 26.65 -36.43 55.30
C GLY A 157 27.30 -36.54 56.68
N GLU A 158 26.55 -36.30 57.76
CA GLU A 158 27.00 -36.64 59.11
C GLU A 158 26.14 -37.78 59.65
N GLU A 159 26.85 -38.84 60.03
CA GLU A 159 26.37 -40.17 60.40
C GLU A 159 25.56 -40.19 61.70
N ASN A 160 24.57 -41.09 61.69
CA ASN A 160 24.03 -41.88 62.80
C ASN A 160 24.56 -41.60 64.21
N VAL A 161 23.65 -41.21 65.12
CA VAL A 161 23.76 -41.57 66.54
C VAL A 161 22.67 -42.60 66.87
N GLY A 162 23.14 -43.83 67.09
CA GLY A 162 22.38 -44.92 67.68
C GLY A 162 22.17 -44.73 69.19
N GLN A 163 21.21 -45.51 69.70
CA GLN A 163 20.63 -45.52 71.04
C GLN A 163 21.62 -45.75 72.18
N SER A 164 21.40 -45.08 73.33
CA SER A 164 20.96 -45.69 74.60
C SER A 164 20.60 -44.62 75.62
#